data_AF-A0A7Z0AXR7-F1
#
_entry.id   AF-A0A7Z0AXR7-F1
#
_cell.length_a   1.000
_cell.length_b   1.000
_cell.length_c   1.000
_cell.angle_alpha   90.00
_cell.angle_beta   90.00
_cell.angle_gamma   90.00
#
_symmetry.space_group_name_H-M   'P 1'
#
loop_
_entity.id
_entity.type
_entity.pdbx_description
1 polymer ?
#
loop_
_entity_poly.entity_id
_entity_poly.type
_entity_poly.pdbx_seq_one_letter_code
_entity_poly.pdbx_strand_id
1 'polypeptide(L)'
;MPTNRFDDEARAELLCYLVVAQLIAQARTGAWLRTDHLVESMRIWLAGNGADANWENRVRLGVLSETIALEFAEQPRFASAAELAKLFTDGWRLDYRSHERSKVTLVRQLACYD
;
A
#
# COMPACT_ATOMS: atom_id res chain seq x y z
N MET A 1 5.05 -28.25 11.84
CA MET A 1 4.95 -26.88 12.39
C MET A 1 4.32 -26.02 11.31
N PRO A 2 3.15 -25.39 11.50
CA PRO A 2 2.66 -24.45 10.49
C PRO A 2 3.55 -23.22 10.56
N THR A 3 4.32 -22.99 9.50
CA THR A 3 5.08 -21.77 9.29
C THR A 3 4.10 -20.61 9.25
N ASN A 4 4.28 -19.65 10.15
CA ASN A 4 3.49 -18.42 10.26
C ASN A 4 3.79 -17.49 9.06
N ARG A 5 3.39 -17.94 7.86
CA ARG A 5 3.40 -17.18 6.61
C ARG A 5 2.24 -16.21 6.68
N PHE A 6 2.50 -15.01 7.18
CA PHE A 6 1.90 -13.87 6.52
C PHE A 6 2.33 -13.99 5.05
N ASP A 7 1.44 -14.50 4.19
CA ASP A 7 1.80 -14.89 2.83
C ASP A 7 2.49 -13.71 2.13
N ASP A 8 3.59 -13.98 1.44
CA ASP A 8 4.40 -12.94 0.79
C ASP A 8 3.54 -12.04 -0.12
N GLU A 9 2.49 -12.64 -0.69
CA GLU A 9 1.42 -11.95 -1.41
C GLU A 9 0.64 -10.98 -0.52
N ALA A 10 0.06 -11.41 0.60
CA ALA A 10 -0.64 -10.53 1.55
C ALA A 10 0.26 -9.39 2.07
N ARG A 11 1.56 -9.65 2.23
CA ARG A 11 2.54 -8.62 2.60
C ARG A 11 2.73 -7.58 1.52
N ALA A 12 2.92 -8.02 0.28
CA ALA A 12 3.07 -7.13 -0.87
C ALA A 12 1.79 -6.32 -1.11
N GLU A 13 0.62 -6.96 -0.96
CA GLU A 13 -0.68 -6.31 -1.09
C GLU A 13 -0.91 -5.24 -0.01
N LEU A 14 -0.58 -5.55 1.25
CA LEU A 14 -0.66 -4.57 2.34
C LEU A 14 0.31 -3.42 2.13
N LEU A 15 1.56 -3.69 1.75
CA LEU A 15 2.54 -2.65 1.45
C LEU A 15 2.04 -1.72 0.35
N CYS A 16 1.54 -2.28 -0.75
CA CYS A 16 0.98 -1.52 -1.86
C CYS A 16 -0.20 -0.65 -1.42
N TYR A 17 -1.12 -1.22 -0.64
CA TYR A 17 -2.24 -0.47 -0.08
C TYR A 17 -1.79 0.74 0.75
N LEU A 18 -0.79 0.56 1.62
CA LEU A 18 -0.27 1.64 2.48
C LEU A 18 0.47 2.72 1.67
N VAL A 19 1.28 2.34 0.67
CA VAL A 19 1.95 3.28 -0.24
C VAL A 19 0.93 4.17 -0.95
N VAL A 20 -0.14 3.58 -1.46
CA VAL A 20 -1.17 4.36 -2.15
C VAL A 20 -1.95 5.24 -1.18
N ALA A 21 -2.22 4.78 0.05
CA ALA A 21 -2.84 5.62 1.08
C ALA A 21 -1.97 6.85 1.43
N GLN A 22 -0.64 6.67 1.53
CA GLN A 22 0.33 7.75 1.72
C GLN A 22 0.28 8.76 0.56
N LEU A 23 0.33 8.27 -0.68
CA LEU A 23 0.27 9.12 -1.87
C LEU A 23 -1.06 9.89 -1.98
N ILE A 24 -2.19 9.27 -1.62
CA ILE A 24 -3.49 9.95 -1.58
C ILE A 24 -3.51 11.04 -0.51
N ALA A 25 -2.98 10.77 0.68
CA ALA A 25 -2.89 11.77 1.74
C ALA A 25 -2.06 12.98 1.28
N GLN A 26 -0.90 12.72 0.69
CA GLN A 26 -0.02 13.75 0.16
C GLN A 26 -0.68 14.55 -0.96
N ALA A 27 -1.31 13.89 -1.93
CA ALA A 27 -1.97 14.56 -3.05
C ALA A 27 -3.22 15.37 -2.65
N ARG A 28 -3.92 14.97 -1.58
CA ARG A 28 -5.13 15.67 -1.10
C ARG A 28 -4.85 16.79 -0.12
N THR A 29 -3.88 16.59 0.77
CA THR A 29 -3.66 17.47 1.93
C THR A 29 -2.32 18.17 1.90
N GLY A 30 -1.40 17.77 1.01
CA GLY A 30 -0.01 18.21 1.03
C GLY A 30 0.82 17.61 2.17
N ALA A 31 0.23 16.72 2.98
CA ALA A 31 0.88 16.07 4.11
C ALA A 31 0.79 14.54 4.02
N TRP A 32 1.84 13.88 4.50
CA TRP A 32 1.92 12.43 4.62
C TRP A 32 0.93 11.90 5.66
N LEU A 33 0.58 10.63 5.53
CA LEU A 33 -0.38 9.96 6.40
C LEU A 33 0.20 9.88 7.82
N ARG A 34 -0.48 10.53 8.77
CA ARG A 34 -0.09 10.49 10.19
C ARG A 34 -0.10 9.04 10.70
N THR A 35 0.75 8.76 11.68
CA THR A 35 0.93 7.41 12.24
C THR A 35 -0.37 6.78 12.74
N ASP A 36 -1.27 7.55 13.34
CA ASP A 36 -2.60 7.10 13.77
C ASP A 36 -3.47 6.63 12.60
N HIS A 37 -3.49 7.38 11.50
CA HIS A 37 -4.21 7.00 10.29
C HIS A 37 -3.56 5.83 9.54
N LEU A 38 -2.23 5.71 9.60
CA LEU A 38 -1.49 4.59 9.03
C LEU A 38 -1.82 3.28 9.74
N VAL A 39 -1.79 3.31 11.08
CA VAL A 39 -2.16 2.15 11.92
C VAL A 39 -3.62 1.77 11.67
N GLU A 40 -4.52 2.73 11.57
CA GLU A 40 -5.94 2.45 11.30
C GLU A 40 -6.14 1.85 9.90
N SER A 41 -5.52 2.42 8.88
CA SER A 41 -5.54 1.90 7.50
C SER A 41 -5.05 0.44 7.44
N MET A 42 -3.97 0.14 8.15
CA MET A 42 -3.43 -1.21 8.25
C MET A 42 -4.40 -2.19 8.93
N ARG A 43 -5.07 -1.76 10.01
CA ARG A 43 -6.05 -2.59 10.73
C ARG A 43 -7.28 -2.88 9.87
N ILE A 44 -7.77 -1.87 9.15
CA ILE A 44 -8.88 -2.02 8.20
C ILE A 44 -8.52 -3.04 7.12
N TRP A 45 -7.33 -2.94 6.54
CA TRP A 45 -6.89 -3.87 5.51
C TRP A 45 -6.74 -5.31 6.04
N LEU A 46 -6.10 -5.48 7.20
CA LEU A 46 -5.93 -6.80 7.83
C LEU A 46 -7.30 -7.45 8.13
N ALA A 47 -8.22 -6.70 8.73
CA ALA A 47 -9.57 -7.18 9.03
C ALA A 47 -10.36 -7.53 7.75
N GLY A 48 -10.27 -6.70 6.70
CA GLY A 48 -10.98 -6.90 5.45
C GLY A 48 -10.47 -8.08 4.60
N ASN A 49 -9.21 -8.48 4.80
CA ASN A 49 -8.58 -9.59 4.07
C ASN A 49 -8.39 -10.86 4.92
N GLY A 50 -8.87 -10.88 6.17
CA GLY A 50 -8.73 -12.02 7.07
C GLY A 50 -7.27 -12.35 7.40
N ALA A 51 -6.39 -11.36 7.29
CA ALA A 51 -4.94 -11.51 7.46
C ALA A 51 -4.50 -11.03 8.85
N ASP A 52 -3.39 -11.58 9.36
CA ASP A 52 -2.80 -11.13 10.61
C ASP A 52 -1.28 -10.97 10.49
N ALA A 53 -0.78 -9.77 10.84
CA ALA A 53 0.64 -9.47 10.90
C ALA A 53 1.06 -9.31 12.37
N ASN A 54 2.23 -9.83 12.75
CA ASN A 54 2.81 -9.50 14.05
C ASN A 54 3.17 -8.00 14.13
N TRP A 55 3.35 -7.48 15.34
CA TRP A 55 3.58 -6.04 15.56
C TRP A 55 4.85 -5.53 14.86
N GLU A 56 5.89 -6.35 14.77
CA GLU A 56 7.15 -6.00 14.11
C GLU A 56 6.97 -5.82 12.59
N ASN A 57 6.27 -6.76 11.93
CA ASN A 57 5.93 -6.67 10.52
C ASN A 57 5.06 -5.44 10.23
N ARG A 58 4.12 -5.11 11.12
CA ARG A 58 3.29 -3.91 11.00
C ARG A 58 4.14 -2.65 11.01
N VAL A 59 5.08 -2.52 11.95
CA VAL A 59 5.99 -1.37 12.02
C VAL A 59 6.87 -1.30 10.78
N ARG A 60 7.48 -2.42 10.36
CA ARG A 60 8.34 -2.49 9.18
C ARG A 60 7.59 -2.07 7.90
N LEU A 61 6.38 -2.58 7.70
CA LEU A 61 5.55 -2.22 6.55
C LEU A 61 5.12 -0.75 6.57
N GLY A 62 4.85 -0.20 7.76
CA GLY A 62 4.54 1.22 7.91
C GLY A 62 5.70 2.10 7.45
N VAL A 63 6.91 1.87 7.96
CA VAL A 63 8.11 2.62 7.56
C VAL A 63 8.40 2.44 6.08
N LEU A 64 8.38 1.20 5.58
CA LEU A 64 8.66 0.91 4.18
C LEU A 64 7.66 1.59 3.24
N SER A 65 6.38 1.66 3.63
CA SER A 65 5.36 2.32 2.82
C SER A 65 5.61 3.82 2.64
N GLU A 66 6.14 4.51 3.65
CA GLU A 66 6.46 5.93 3.58
C GLU A 66 7.69 6.17 2.70
N THR A 67 8.77 5.40 2.90
CA THR A 67 9.98 5.48 2.08
C THR A 67 9.65 5.31 0.60
N ILE A 68 8.87 4.29 0.27
CA ILE A 68 8.47 4.01 -1.09
C ILE A 68 7.56 5.12 -1.62
N ALA A 69 6.59 5.59 -0.83
CA ALA A 69 5.71 6.67 -1.26
C ALA A 69 6.48 7.97 -1.57
N LEU A 70 7.56 8.27 -0.83
CA LEU A 70 8.46 9.38 -1.13
C LEU A 70 9.13 9.22 -2.50
N GLU A 71 9.71 8.04 -2.80
CA GLU A 71 10.31 7.74 -4.09
C GLU A 71 9.29 7.85 -5.25
N PHE A 72 8.04 7.46 -5.02
CA PHE A 72 6.98 7.56 -6.02
C PHE A 72 6.43 8.98 -6.18
N ALA A 73 6.41 9.80 -5.14
CA ALA A 73 5.92 11.18 -5.21
C ALA A 73 6.80 12.09 -6.07
N GLU A 74 8.07 11.75 -6.27
CA GLU A 74 8.96 12.44 -7.22
C GLU A 74 8.55 12.22 -8.68
N GLN A 75 7.70 11.22 -8.95
CA GLN A 75 7.28 10.90 -10.31
C GLN A 75 5.96 11.63 -10.65
N PRO A 76 5.90 12.41 -11.75
CA PRO A 76 4.71 13.19 -12.13
C PRO A 76 3.42 12.38 -12.26
N ARG A 77 3.53 11.07 -12.53
CA ARG A 77 2.42 10.14 -12.69
C ARG A 77 1.62 9.91 -11.40
N PHE A 78 2.23 10.09 -10.22
CA PHE A 78 1.59 9.84 -8.92
C PHE A 78 1.19 11.13 -8.20
N ALA A 79 1.32 12.29 -8.85
CA ALA A 79 0.99 13.59 -8.28
C ALA A 79 -0.53 13.87 -8.16
N SER A 80 -1.38 13.07 -8.80
CA SER A 80 -2.83 13.27 -8.84
C SER A 80 -3.59 12.23 -8.02
N ALA A 81 -4.31 12.69 -6.99
CA ALA A 81 -5.22 11.84 -6.21
C ALA A 81 -6.31 11.19 -7.08
N ALA A 82 -6.75 11.84 -8.16
CA ALA A 82 -7.73 11.29 -9.08
C ALA A 82 -7.16 10.13 -9.93
N GLU A 83 -5.88 10.20 -10.30
CA GLU A 83 -5.20 9.09 -11.00
C GLU A 83 -4.90 7.93 -10.05
N LEU A 84 -4.51 8.22 -8.81
CA LEU A 84 -4.31 7.21 -7.76
C LEU A 84 -5.62 6.48 -7.42
N ALA A 85 -6.75 7.19 -7.39
CA ALA A 85 -8.05 6.61 -7.10
C ALA A 85 -8.47 5.55 -8.13
N LYS A 86 -8.05 5.68 -9.40
CA LYS A 86 -8.31 4.67 -10.46
C LYS A 86 -7.60 3.33 -10.21
N LEU A 87 -6.63 3.29 -9.30
CA LEU A 87 -5.96 2.05 -8.93
C LEU A 87 -6.86 1.13 -8.07
N PHE A 88 -7.89 1.69 -7.44
CA PHE A 88 -8.85 0.97 -6.60
C PHE A 88 -10.15 0.64 -7.34
N THR A 89 -10.79 -0.47 -6.94
CA THR A 89 -12.20 -0.78 -7.23
C THR A 89 -13.15 -0.04 -6.29
N ASP A 90 -14.44 -0.06 -6.61
CA ASP A 90 -15.54 0.40 -5.76
C ASP A 90 -15.48 -0.28 -4.38
N GLY A 91 -14.91 0.41 -3.40
CA GLY A 91 -14.71 -0.09 -2.05
C GLY A 91 -13.27 -0.05 -1.52
N TRP A 92 -12.36 0.71 -2.15
CA TRP A 92 -10.95 0.83 -1.72
C TRP A 92 -10.18 -0.50 -1.72
N ARG A 93 -10.73 -1.53 -2.37
CA ARG A 93 -9.99 -2.76 -2.66
C ARG A 93 -9.14 -2.47 -3.90
N LEU A 94 -7.84 -2.62 -3.80
CA LEU A 94 -6.97 -2.48 -4.97
C LEU A 94 -7.41 -3.51 -6.02
N ASP A 95 -7.61 -3.08 -7.26
CA ASP A 95 -8.00 -4.01 -8.33
C ASP A 95 -6.78 -4.79 -8.84
N TYR A 96 -6.44 -5.88 -8.17
CA TYR A 96 -5.37 -6.79 -8.59
C TYR A 96 -5.69 -7.55 -9.89
N ARG A 97 -6.96 -7.56 -10.34
CA ARG A 97 -7.42 -8.31 -11.54
C ARG A 97 -7.44 -7.45 -12.80
N SER A 98 -7.40 -6.13 -12.68
CA SER A 98 -7.26 -5.25 -13.86
C SER A 98 -5.88 -5.43 -14.51
N HIS A 99 -5.88 -5.79 -15.80
CA HIS A 99 -4.68 -6.07 -16.61
C HIS A 99 -3.87 -4.80 -16.97
N GLU A 100 -3.98 -3.74 -16.17
CA GLU A 100 -3.29 -2.50 -16.44
C GLU A 100 -1.78 -2.69 -16.21
N ARG A 101 -0.99 -2.53 -17.28
CA ARG A 101 0.48 -2.50 -17.25
C ARG A 101 1.02 -1.65 -16.10
N SER A 102 0.33 -0.55 -15.81
CA SER A 102 0.56 0.38 -14.72
C SER A 102 0.63 -0.25 -13.32
N LYS A 103 -0.17 -1.29 -13.04
CA LYS A 103 -0.28 -1.95 -11.72
C LYS A 103 0.69 -3.11 -11.56
N VAL A 104 0.88 -3.91 -12.62
CA VAL A 104 1.91 -4.96 -12.67
C VAL A 104 3.31 -4.36 -12.55
N THR A 105 3.54 -3.18 -13.14
CA THR A 105 4.79 -2.44 -12.93
C THR A 105 4.94 -1.98 -11.49
N LEU A 106 3.91 -1.39 -10.87
CA LEU A 106 3.99 -0.94 -9.47
C LEU A 106 4.27 -2.13 -8.53
N VAL A 107 3.50 -3.22 -8.64
CA VAL A 107 3.68 -4.43 -7.82
C VAL A 107 5.03 -5.11 -8.10
N ARG A 108 5.51 -5.16 -9.35
CA ARG A 108 6.88 -5.65 -9.65
C ARG A 108 7.97 -4.76 -9.09
N GLN A 109 7.82 -3.43 -9.15
CA GLN A 109 8.81 -2.49 -8.62
C GLN A 109 8.87 -2.58 -7.10
N LEU A 110 7.72 -2.78 -6.44
CA LEU A 110 7.64 -3.01 -5.00
C LEU A 110 8.18 -4.39 -4.59
N ALA A 111 7.94 -5.44 -5.39
CA ALA A 111 8.44 -6.78 -5.14
C ALA A 111 9.95 -6.96 -5.42
N CYS A 112 10.58 -6.01 -6.14
CA CYS A 112 12.03 -5.96 -6.34
C CYS A 112 12.79 -5.24 -5.21
N TYR A 113 12.10 -4.77 -4.15
CA TYR A 113 12.71 -4.12 -2.98
C TYR A 113 13.00 -5.09 -1.82
N ASP A 114 12.93 -6.42 -2.07
CA ASP A 114 13.39 -7.48 -1.14
C ASP A 114 14.87 -7.84 -1.42
#